data_AF-A0A2S7C5J6-F1
#
_entry.id   AF-A0A2S7C5J6-F1
#
_cell.length_a   1.000
_cell.length_b   1.000
_cell.length_c   1.000
_cell.angle_alpha   90.00
_cell.angle_beta   90.00
_cell.angle_gamma   90.00
#
_symmetry.space_group_name_H-M   'P 1'
#
loop_
_entity.id
_entity.type
_entity.pdbx_description
1 polymer ?
#
loop_
_entity_poly.entity_id
_entity_poly.type
_entity_poly.pdbx_seq_one_letter_code
_entity_poly.pdbx_strand_id
1 'polypeptide(L)'
;MDKMYSFNAKDISVEDDGYAVVVGLVDDPSNPSKFLILQRTKFPDAQDKALGLDKMHIEIAGEKSRYGGVECIEIKGIKLKLNISSAARSELELEGDIEVNLPEEAEMEKLKKSLAEMCQADGVKFIK
;
A
#
# COMPACT_ATOMS: atom_id res chain seq x y z
N MET A 1 -19.17 12.59 8.37
CA MET A 1 -17.90 12.94 7.71
C MET A 1 -17.33 11.63 7.20
N ASP A 2 -17.17 11.46 5.89
CA ASP A 2 -16.55 10.27 5.31
C ASP A 2 -15.10 10.16 5.82
N LYS A 3 -14.79 9.19 6.70
CA LYS A 3 -13.42 8.93 7.17
C LYS A 3 -12.83 7.64 6.58
N MET A 4 -13.16 7.38 5.32
CA MET A 4 -12.45 6.41 4.47
C MET A 4 -11.32 7.16 3.75
N TYR A 5 -10.07 6.70 3.84
CA TYR A 5 -8.98 7.33 3.11
C TYR A 5 -9.11 6.96 1.63
N SER A 6 -9.54 7.93 0.82
CA SER A 6 -9.73 7.72 -0.61
C SER A 6 -9.31 8.91 -1.46
N PHE A 7 -8.76 8.58 -2.64
CA PHE A 7 -8.31 9.57 -3.63
C PHE A 7 -8.19 8.97 -5.03
N ASN A 8 -8.03 9.85 -6.02
CA ASN A 8 -7.68 9.49 -7.39
C ASN A 8 -6.18 9.72 -7.54
N ALA A 9 -5.42 8.68 -7.81
CA ALA A 9 -4.01 8.81 -8.13
C ALA A 9 -3.86 9.35 -9.56
N LYS A 10 -3.00 10.35 -9.72
CA LYS A 10 -2.56 10.84 -11.04
C LYS A 10 -1.29 10.15 -11.50
N ASP A 11 -0.48 9.67 -10.57
CA ASP A 11 0.77 8.99 -10.87
C ASP A 11 1.00 7.80 -9.94
N ILE A 12 1.71 6.80 -10.47
CA ILE A 12 2.05 5.55 -9.77
C ILE A 12 3.52 5.27 -10.00
N SER A 13 4.26 5.10 -8.91
CA SER A 13 5.63 4.60 -8.94
C SER A 13 5.70 3.17 -8.42
N VAL A 14 6.53 2.36 -9.08
CA VAL A 14 6.89 1.03 -8.60
C VAL A 14 8.41 0.91 -8.71
N GLU A 15 9.05 0.90 -7.56
CA GLU A 15 10.49 0.84 -7.40
C GLU A 15 10.88 -0.48 -6.74
N ASP A 16 11.96 -1.05 -7.24
CA ASP A 16 12.54 -2.28 -6.72
C ASP A 16 14.06 -2.13 -6.82
N ASP A 17 14.71 -1.93 -5.67
CA ASP A 17 16.15 -1.71 -5.56
C ASP A 17 16.92 -2.99 -5.20
N GLY A 18 16.23 -4.14 -5.17
CA GLY A 18 16.79 -5.43 -4.73
C GLY A 18 16.72 -5.66 -3.21
N TYR A 19 16.51 -4.62 -2.40
CA TYR A 19 16.36 -4.73 -0.94
C TYR A 19 14.90 -4.60 -0.51
N ALA A 20 14.15 -3.70 -1.14
CA ALA A 20 12.73 -3.51 -0.91
C ALA A 20 11.96 -3.29 -2.21
N VAL A 21 10.67 -3.58 -2.16
CA VAL A 21 9.71 -3.12 -3.18
C VAL A 21 8.94 -1.95 -2.59
N VAL A 22 8.84 -0.86 -3.33
CA VAL A 22 8.09 0.35 -2.97
C VAL A 22 7.07 0.65 -4.06
N VAL A 23 5.81 0.82 -3.66
CA VAL A 23 4.73 1.26 -4.52
C VAL A 23 4.23 2.60 -3.98
N GLY A 24 4.36 3.65 -4.78
CA GLY A 24 3.84 4.98 -4.47
C GLY A 24 2.62 5.30 -5.34
N LEU A 25 1.58 5.87 -4.72
CA LEU A 25 0.41 6.41 -5.41
C LEU A 25 0.17 7.83 -4.93
N VAL A 26 0.11 8.80 -5.84
CA VAL A 26 -0.01 10.23 -5.49
C VAL A 26 -1.14 10.89 -6.26
N ASP A 27 -1.87 11.80 -5.62
CA ASP A 27 -2.93 12.59 -6.26
C ASP A 27 -2.40 13.74 -7.13
N ASP A 28 -1.19 14.22 -6.85
CA ASP A 28 -0.47 15.18 -7.67
C ASP A 28 1.05 14.95 -7.59
N PRO A 29 1.74 14.65 -8.71
CA PRO A 29 3.16 14.33 -8.68
C PRO A 29 4.06 15.55 -8.39
N SER A 30 3.55 16.78 -8.55
CA SER A 30 4.33 18.00 -8.30
C SER A 30 4.17 18.51 -6.87
N ASN A 31 3.00 18.32 -6.27
CA ASN A 31 2.72 18.73 -4.90
C ASN A 31 1.63 17.82 -4.28
N PRO A 32 1.99 16.62 -3.81
CA PRO A 32 1.04 15.63 -3.34
C PRO A 32 0.28 16.14 -2.11
N SER A 33 -1.06 16.11 -2.17
CA SER A 33 -1.92 16.38 -1.00
C SER A 33 -2.44 15.09 -0.37
N LYS A 34 -2.53 14.03 -1.18
CA LYS A 34 -2.88 12.67 -0.77
C LYS A 34 -1.95 11.69 -1.45
N PHE A 35 -1.39 10.79 -0.66
CA PHE A 35 -0.59 9.70 -1.18
C PHE A 35 -0.65 8.47 -0.29
N LEU A 36 -0.41 7.33 -0.92
CA LEU A 36 -0.23 6.04 -0.29
C LEU A 36 1.13 5.48 -0.73
N ILE A 37 1.98 5.14 0.23
CA ILE A 37 3.19 4.37 -0.02
C ILE A 37 3.03 3.00 0.62
N LEU A 38 3.27 1.95 -0.16
CA LEU A 38 3.39 0.59 0.32
C LEU A 38 4.83 0.14 0.13
N GLN A 39 5.47 -0.31 1.19
CA GLN A 39 6.86 -0.77 1.14
C GLN A 39 7.00 -2.14 1.78
N ARG A 40 7.86 -2.99 1.21
CA ARG A 40 8.16 -4.30 1.80
C ARG A 40 9.61 -4.72 1.55
N THR A 41 10.34 -5.02 2.62
CA THR A 41 11.71 -5.57 2.58
C THR A 41 11.73 -7.01 2.05
N LYS A 42 12.62 -7.33 1.11
CA LYS A 42 12.71 -8.66 0.49
C LYS A 42 13.39 -9.72 1.36
N PHE A 43 14.42 -9.29 2.09
CA PHE A 43 15.28 -10.20 2.88
C PHE A 43 15.35 -9.75 4.34
N PRO A 44 14.22 -9.80 5.08
CA PRO A 44 14.21 -9.38 6.47
C PRO A 44 15.07 -10.33 7.30
N ASP A 45 15.96 -9.76 8.10
CA ASP A 45 16.79 -10.50 9.03
C ASP A 45 16.01 -10.89 10.31
N ALA A 46 16.70 -11.42 11.32
CA ALA A 46 16.06 -11.81 12.58
C ALA A 46 15.56 -10.60 13.39
N GLN A 47 16.28 -9.47 13.32
CA GLN A 47 15.91 -8.25 14.00
C GLN A 47 14.69 -7.61 13.34
N ASP A 48 14.65 -7.56 12.00
CA ASP A 48 13.52 -7.06 11.24
C ASP A 48 12.23 -7.78 11.63
N LYS A 49 12.28 -9.12 11.68
CA LYS A 49 11.14 -9.96 12.08
C LYS A 49 10.72 -9.72 13.53
N ALA A 50 11.70 -9.55 14.43
CA ALA A 50 11.41 -9.27 15.84
C ALA A 50 10.72 -7.91 16.03
N LEU A 51 11.00 -6.95 15.15
CA LEU A 51 10.41 -5.61 15.15
C LEU A 51 9.17 -5.49 14.24
N GLY A 52 8.79 -6.55 13.52
CA GLY A 52 7.67 -6.55 12.57
C GLY A 52 7.96 -5.79 11.26
N LEU A 53 9.21 -5.43 11.00
CA LEU A 53 9.66 -4.76 9.76
C LEU A 53 9.64 -5.72 8.56
N ASP A 54 9.43 -7.02 8.82
CA ASP A 54 9.14 -8.05 7.85
C ASP A 54 7.68 -8.03 7.37
N LYS A 55 6.91 -6.97 7.63
CA LYS A 55 5.54 -6.80 7.13
C LYS A 55 5.46 -5.64 6.14
N MET A 56 4.38 -5.58 5.40
CA MET A 56 4.08 -4.48 4.49
C MET A 56 3.92 -3.22 5.33
N HIS A 57 4.76 -2.24 5.05
CA HIS A 57 4.66 -0.91 5.57
C HIS A 57 3.60 -0.13 4.76
N ILE A 58 2.74 0.57 5.47
CA ILE A 58 1.74 1.49 4.92
C ILE A 58 2.11 2.88 5.40
N GLU A 59 2.17 3.85 4.49
CA GLU A 59 2.29 5.26 4.82
C GLU A 59 1.24 6.07 4.06
N ILE A 60 0.57 6.96 4.79
CA ILE A 60 -0.57 7.76 4.34
C ILE A 60 -0.23 9.23 4.59
N ALA A 61 -0.14 10.00 3.49
CA ALA A 61 0.09 11.44 3.51
C ALA A 61 1.30 11.91 4.38
N GLY A 62 2.27 11.03 4.67
CA GLY A 62 3.50 11.35 5.39
C GLY A 62 3.33 11.54 6.90
N GLU A 63 2.10 11.47 7.41
CA GLU A 63 1.78 11.68 8.83
C GLU A 63 1.49 10.36 9.56
N LYS A 64 0.97 9.37 8.83
CA LYS A 64 0.42 8.14 9.40
C LYS A 64 1.10 6.95 8.76
N SER A 65 1.82 6.16 9.54
CA SER A 65 2.47 4.97 9.02
C SER A 65 2.54 3.83 10.02
N ARG A 66 2.59 2.60 9.51
CA ARG A 66 2.79 1.39 10.32
C ARG A 66 3.21 0.19 9.49
N TYR A 67 3.74 -0.81 10.17
CA TYR A 67 3.99 -2.13 9.60
C TYR A 67 2.82 -3.10 9.88
N GLY A 68 2.44 -3.86 8.85
CA GLY A 68 1.41 -4.88 8.89
C GLY A 68 -0.02 -4.33 8.94
N GLY A 69 -0.98 -5.24 9.11
CA GLY A 69 -2.41 -4.92 9.26
C GLY A 69 -3.20 -4.79 7.97
N VAL A 70 -2.57 -5.00 6.80
CA VAL A 70 -3.28 -5.28 5.55
C VAL A 70 -3.77 -6.71 5.57
N GLU A 71 -5.07 -6.92 5.38
CA GLU A 71 -5.69 -8.25 5.37
C GLU A 71 -5.90 -8.76 3.94
N CYS A 72 -6.18 -7.84 3.01
CA CYS A 72 -6.40 -8.14 1.60
C CYS A 72 -6.08 -6.91 0.75
N ILE A 73 -5.53 -7.15 -0.44
CA ILE A 73 -5.43 -6.14 -1.50
C ILE A 73 -6.26 -6.62 -2.69
N GLU A 74 -7.12 -5.76 -3.21
CA GLU A 74 -7.95 -6.02 -4.38
C GLU A 74 -7.71 -4.96 -5.45
N ILE A 75 -7.50 -5.38 -6.69
CA ILE A 75 -7.57 -4.50 -7.86
C ILE A 75 -8.75 -4.95 -8.72
N LYS A 76 -9.71 -4.05 -8.94
CA LYS A 76 -10.87 -4.29 -9.83
C LYS A 76 -10.99 -3.15 -10.83
N GLY A 77 -10.65 -3.43 -12.10
CA GLY A 77 -10.52 -2.39 -13.12
C GLY A 77 -9.44 -1.38 -12.71
N ILE A 78 -9.84 -0.12 -12.55
CA ILE A 78 -8.97 0.96 -12.07
C ILE A 78 -9.05 1.20 -10.55
N LYS A 79 -9.83 0.42 -9.79
CA LYS A 79 -9.93 0.61 -8.34
C LYS A 79 -8.96 -0.32 -7.61
N LEU A 80 -8.07 0.25 -6.81
CA LEU A 80 -7.26 -0.44 -5.81
C LEU A 80 -7.94 -0.28 -4.44
N LYS A 81 -8.11 -1.38 -3.71
CA LYS A 81 -8.65 -1.41 -2.35
C LYS A 81 -7.74 -2.20 -1.43
N LEU A 82 -7.45 -1.65 -0.25
CA LEU A 82 -6.75 -2.35 0.82
C LEU A 82 -7.72 -2.55 1.98
N ASN A 83 -8.00 -3.80 2.34
CA ASN A 83 -8.72 -4.11 3.56
C ASN A 83 -7.78 -4.02 4.76
N ILE A 84 -8.15 -3.18 5.73
CA ILE A 84 -7.29 -2.87 6.87
C ILE A 84 -7.92 -3.43 8.15
N SER A 85 -7.13 -4.21 8.90
CA SER A 85 -7.54 -4.77 10.19
C SER A 85 -8.02 -3.68 11.16
N SER A 86 -8.88 -4.03 12.12
CA SER A 86 -9.42 -3.06 13.08
C SER A 86 -8.33 -2.36 13.92
N ALA A 87 -7.31 -3.11 14.36
CA ALA A 87 -6.16 -2.55 15.08
C ALA A 87 -5.41 -1.52 14.23
N ALA A 88 -5.11 -1.89 12.98
CA ALA A 88 -4.42 -1.02 12.03
C ALA A 88 -5.21 0.25 11.69
N ARG A 89 -6.53 0.12 11.53
CA ARG A 89 -7.42 1.27 11.33
C ARG A 89 -7.38 2.22 12.52
N SER A 90 -7.38 1.70 13.75
CA SER A 90 -7.29 2.54 14.94
C SER A 90 -5.97 3.31 15.01
N GLU A 91 -4.84 2.66 14.72
CA GLU A 91 -3.51 3.29 14.75
C GLU A 91 -3.32 4.32 13.63
N LEU A 92 -3.88 4.06 12.44
CA LEU A 92 -3.88 4.99 11.31
C LEU A 92 -5.01 6.02 11.38
N GLU A 93 -5.83 5.99 12.44
CA GLU A 93 -7.02 6.82 12.61
C GLU A 93 -7.96 6.80 11.39
N LEU A 94 -8.14 5.62 10.80
CA LEU A 94 -9.06 5.35 9.70
C LEU A 94 -10.39 4.83 10.26
N GLU A 95 -11.52 5.22 9.69
CA GLU A 95 -12.80 4.56 10.00
C GLU A 95 -13.09 3.38 9.08
N GLY A 96 -12.34 3.25 7.98
CA GLY A 96 -12.56 2.24 6.97
C GLY A 96 -11.28 1.80 6.27
N ASP A 97 -11.48 1.11 5.15
CA ASP A 97 -10.43 0.66 4.25
C ASP A 97 -9.79 1.83 3.49
N ILE A 98 -8.72 1.55 2.76
CA ILE A 98 -8.10 2.51 1.85
C ILE A 98 -8.56 2.19 0.43
N GLU A 99 -9.01 3.21 -0.31
CA GLU A 99 -9.41 3.07 -1.72
C GLU A 99 -8.71 4.10 -2.60
N VAL A 100 -8.07 3.64 -3.67
CA VAL A 100 -7.40 4.51 -4.64
C VAL A 100 -7.92 4.20 -6.03
N ASN A 101 -8.41 5.22 -6.75
CA ASN A 101 -8.65 5.09 -8.18
C ASN A 101 -7.34 5.34 -8.92
N LEU A 102 -6.92 4.37 -9.71
CA LEU A 102 -5.69 4.34 -10.49
C LEU A 102 -5.90 5.10 -11.81
N PRO A 103 -4.87 5.77 -12.36
CA PRO A 103 -4.99 6.44 -13.66
C PRO A 103 -5.16 5.41 -14.78
N GLU A 104 -5.95 5.74 -15.80
CA GLU A 104 -6.28 4.81 -16.90
C GLU A 104 -5.03 4.35 -17.68
N GLU A 105 -4.03 5.22 -17.78
CA GLU A 105 -2.76 4.96 -18.49
C GLU A 105 -1.69 4.30 -17.62
N ALA A 106 -2.03 3.87 -16.39
CA ALA A 106 -1.07 3.24 -15.48
C ALA A 106 -0.45 1.96 -16.05
N GLU A 107 0.82 1.69 -15.69
CA GLU A 107 1.49 0.40 -15.92
C GLU A 107 0.93 -0.70 -14.99
N MET A 108 -0.31 -1.12 -15.26
CA MET A 108 -1.07 -2.03 -14.40
C MET A 108 -0.41 -3.39 -14.19
N GLU A 109 0.31 -3.91 -15.17
CA GLU A 109 0.98 -5.21 -15.05
C GLU A 109 2.14 -5.15 -14.06
N LYS A 110 2.95 -4.08 -14.09
CA LYS A 110 4.05 -3.88 -13.14
C LYS A 110 3.51 -3.72 -11.73
N LEU A 111 2.50 -2.88 -11.54
CA LEU A 111 1.82 -2.68 -10.26
C LEU A 111 1.25 -3.99 -9.70
N LYS A 112 0.45 -4.72 -10.50
CA LYS A 112 -0.16 -5.99 -10.08
C LYS A 112 0.88 -7.04 -9.72
N LYS A 113 1.98 -7.11 -10.46
CA LYS A 113 3.07 -8.04 -10.17
C LYS A 113 3.71 -7.71 -8.82
N SER A 114 4.11 -6.46 -8.60
CA SER A 114 4.76 -6.05 -7.36
C SER A 114 3.84 -6.21 -6.15
N LEU A 115 2.56 -5.82 -6.24
CA LEU A 115 1.60 -6.03 -5.16
C LEU A 115 1.36 -7.53 -4.87
N ALA A 116 1.31 -8.37 -5.90
CA ALA A 116 1.19 -9.83 -5.70
C ALA A 116 2.39 -10.40 -4.94
N GLU A 117 3.61 -9.98 -5.30
CA GLU A 117 4.84 -10.41 -4.63
C GLU A 117 4.87 -9.97 -3.17
N MET A 118 4.53 -8.71 -2.89
CA MET A 118 4.45 -8.19 -1.52
C MET A 118 3.39 -8.93 -0.70
N CYS A 119 2.21 -9.19 -1.28
CA CYS A 119 1.15 -9.94 -0.61
C CYS A 119 1.55 -11.38 -0.32
N GLN A 120 2.20 -12.05 -1.28
CA GLN A 120 2.69 -13.41 -1.12
C GLN A 120 3.69 -13.53 0.03
N ALA A 121 4.62 -12.57 0.14
CA ALA A 121 5.62 -12.54 1.20
C ALA A 121 5.00 -12.42 2.60
N ASP A 122 3.85 -11.76 2.72
CA ASP A 122 3.17 -11.52 3.99
C ASP A 122 2.02 -12.48 4.30
N GLY A 123 1.71 -13.39 3.37
CA GLY A 123 0.50 -14.21 3.47
C GLY A 123 -0.80 -13.41 3.38
N VAL A 124 -0.75 -12.23 2.77
CA VAL A 124 -1.91 -11.37 2.51
C VAL A 124 -2.61 -11.85 1.24
N LYS A 125 -3.94 -11.82 1.24
CA LYS A 125 -4.71 -12.20 0.05
C LYS A 125 -4.60 -11.11 -1.01
N PHE A 126 -4.30 -11.49 -2.26
CA PHE A 126 -4.36 -10.59 -3.42
C PHE A 126 -5.45 -11.03 -4.39
N ILE A 127 -6.34 -10.10 -4.76
CA ILE A 127 -7.46 -10.32 -5.69
C ILE A 127 -7.28 -9.40 -6.91
N LYS A 128 -7.45 -9.96 -8.10
CA LYS A 128 -7.30 -9.27 -9.39
C LYS A 128 -8.61 -9.28 -10.17
#